data_AF-A0A1D8IRB0-F1
#
_entry.id   AF-A0A1D8IRB0-F1
#
_cell.length_a   1.000
_cell.length_b   1.000
_cell.length_c   1.000
_cell.angle_alpha   90.00
_cell.angle_beta   90.00
_cell.angle_gamma   90.00
#
_symmetry.space_group_name_H-M   'P 1'
#
loop_
_entity.id
_entity.type
_entity.pdbx_description
1 polymer ?
#
loop_
_entity_poly.entity_id
_entity_poly.type
_entity_poly.pdbx_seq_one_letter_code
_entity_poly.pdbx_strand_id
1 'polypeptide(L)'
;MQALPARDSWRMFANTYLVTAFNPKGILFFVAFLPQFVSPAAPPTPQLWLLSVTFVIVAAFNAMFYTLSAARMRRWLRTLRVQAHFGRVTGSP
;
A
#
# COMPACT_ATOMS: atom_id res chain seq x y z
N MET A 1 -10.94 1.82 -33.27
CA MET A 1 -10.77 1.55 -31.84
C MET A 1 -9.44 0.81 -31.66
N GLN A 2 -8.35 1.50 -31.28
CA GLN A 2 -7.09 0.83 -30.96
C GLN A 2 -7.23 0.17 -29.58
N ALA A 3 -7.09 -1.15 -29.53
CA ALA A 3 -7.01 -1.87 -28.27
C ALA A 3 -5.73 -1.43 -27.55
N LEU A 4 -5.89 -0.80 -26.37
CA LEU A 4 -4.75 -0.47 -25.52
C LEU A 4 -4.02 -1.77 -25.20
N PRO A 5 -2.69 -1.87 -25.42
CA PRO A 5 -1.95 -3.08 -25.09
C PRO A 5 -2.20 -3.42 -23.62
N ALA A 6 -2.58 -4.67 -23.34
CA ALA A 6 -2.73 -5.15 -21.98
C ALA A 6 -1.42 -4.85 -21.24
N ARG A 7 -1.47 -3.94 -20.27
CA ARG A 7 -0.30 -3.64 -19.44
C ARG A 7 0.15 -4.96 -18.82
N ASP A 8 1.42 -5.29 -18.98
CA ASP A 8 1.99 -6.49 -18.39
C ASP A 8 1.94 -6.38 -16.86
N SER A 9 0.93 -7.01 -16.27
CA SER A 9 0.65 -7.01 -14.83
C SER A 9 1.85 -7.51 -14.03
N TRP A 10 2.63 -8.43 -14.59
CA TRP A 10 3.83 -8.94 -13.96
C TRP A 10 4.91 -7.87 -13.89
N ARG A 11 5.17 -7.15 -14.99
CA ARG A 11 6.11 -6.02 -14.99
C ARG A 11 5.71 -4.93 -14.01
N MET A 12 4.42 -4.62 -13.91
CA MET A 12 3.91 -3.63 -12.96
C MET A 12 4.08 -4.09 -11.50
N PHE A 13 3.76 -5.35 -11.22
CA PHE A 13 3.97 -5.95 -9.91
C PHE A 13 5.45 -5.95 -9.52
N ALA A 14 6.33 -6.44 -10.40
CA ALA A 14 7.76 -6.49 -10.18
C ALA A 14 8.34 -5.08 -9.92
N ASN A 15 7.95 -4.08 -10.71
CA ASN A 15 8.39 -2.70 -10.49
C ASN A 15 7.94 -2.20 -9.11
N THR A 16 6.66 -2.34 -8.77
CA THR A 16 6.11 -1.90 -7.47
C THR A 16 6.78 -2.62 -6.31
N TYR A 17 7.00 -3.93 -6.44
CA TYR A 17 7.69 -4.75 -5.45
C TYR A 17 9.13 -4.26 -5.25
N LEU A 18 9.90 -4.08 -6.32
CA LEU A 18 11.29 -3.63 -6.25
C LEU A 18 11.39 -2.22 -5.65
N VAL A 19 10.56 -1.27 -6.09
CA VAL A 19 10.53 0.09 -5.55
C VAL A 19 10.21 0.09 -4.05
N THR A 20 9.31 -0.80 -3.61
CA THR A 20 8.93 -0.92 -2.20
C THR A 20 10.01 -1.61 -1.38
N ALA A 21 10.56 -2.72 -1.88
CA ALA A 21 11.59 -3.52 -1.21
C ALA A 21 12.89 -2.73 -1.04
N PHE A 22 13.25 -1.90 -2.03
CA PHE A 22 14.43 -1.05 -1.99
C PHE A 22 14.16 0.36 -1.46
N ASN A 23 13.01 0.58 -0.81
CA ASN A 23 12.69 1.87 -0.22
C ASN A 23 13.58 2.13 1.02
N PRO A 24 14.48 3.12 1.01
CA PRO A 24 15.43 3.32 2.11
C PRO A 24 14.74 3.68 3.42
N LYS A 25 13.58 4.35 3.37
CA LYS A 25 12.79 4.66 4.57
C LYS A 25 12.27 3.39 5.25
N GLY A 26 11.78 2.42 4.48
CA GLY A 26 11.36 1.12 5.00
C GLY A 26 12.51 0.35 5.64
N ILE A 27 13.66 0.30 4.97
CA ILE A 27 14.86 -0.37 5.48
C ILE A 27 15.33 0.28 6.77
N LEU A 28 15.45 1.61 6.81
CA LEU A 28 15.87 2.35 8.00
C LEU A 28 14.91 2.17 9.17
N PHE A 29 13.60 2.09 8.91
CA PHE A 29 12.61 1.76 9.94
C PHE A 29 12.90 0.38 10.54
N PHE A 30 13.04 -0.66 9.72
CA PHE A 30 13.32 -2.00 10.25
C PHE A 30 14.66 -2.05 10.99
N VAL A 31 15.73 -1.45 10.47
CA VAL A 31 17.04 -1.42 11.14
C VAL A 31 16.95 -0.74 12.51
N ALA A 32 16.19 0.35 12.63
CA ALA A 32 16.06 1.11 13.88
C ALA A 32 15.18 0.41 14.92
N PHE A 33 14.11 -0.27 14.48
CA PHE A 33 13.07 -0.79 15.38
C PHE A 33 13.12 -2.30 15.59
N LEU A 34 13.52 -3.10 14.59
CA LEU A 34 13.55 -4.56 14.69
C LEU A 34 14.38 -5.08 15.87
N PRO A 35 15.58 -4.53 16.18
CA PRO A 35 16.35 -4.96 17.36
C PRO A 35 15.61 -4.77 18.69
N GLN A 36 14.65 -3.84 18.76
CA GLN A 36 13.88 -3.56 19.99
C GLN A 36 12.84 -4.65 20.27
N PHE A 37 12.49 -5.46 19.27
CA PHE A 37 11.48 -6.52 19.37
C PHE A 37 12.06 -7.94 19.37
N VAL A 38 13.38 -8.08 19.22
CA VAL A 38 14.07 -9.38 19.17
C VAL A 38 14.93 -9.54 20.40
N SER A 39 14.74 -10.65 21.12
CA SER A 39 15.60 -11.03 22.22
C SER A 39 16.91 -11.63 21.68
N PRO A 40 18.08 -11.11 22.10
CA PRO A 40 19.38 -11.67 21.70
C PRO A 40 19.67 -13.02 22.38
N ALA A 41 18.92 -13.38 23.43
CA ALA A 41 19.13 -14.62 24.18
C ALA A 41 18.44 -15.86 23.59
N ALA A 42 17.62 -15.69 22.54
CA ALA A 42 16.84 -16.75 21.92
C ALA A 42 17.14 -16.84 20.40
N PRO A 43 16.88 -17.99 19.75
CA PRO A 43 17.08 -18.14 18.31
C PRO A 43 16.31 -17.06 17.51
N PRO A 44 16.95 -16.39 16.53
CA PRO A 44 16.33 -15.27 15.82
C PRO A 44 15.23 -15.71 14.86
N THR A 45 15.39 -16.87 14.20
CA THR A 45 14.48 -17.35 13.14
C THR A 45 13.00 -17.37 13.53
N PRO A 46 12.56 -18.00 14.64
CA PRO A 46 11.15 -18.01 15.02
C PRO A 46 10.61 -16.63 15.37
N GLN A 47 11.44 -15.77 15.97
CA GLN A 47 11.07 -14.39 16.32
C GLN A 47 10.84 -13.55 15.06
N LEU A 48 11.76 -13.65 14.09
CA LEU A 48 11.64 -12.96 12.80
C LEU A 48 10.45 -13.45 11.98
N TRP A 49 10.15 -14.74 12.00
CA TRP A 49 8.95 -15.29 11.35
C TRP A 49 7.67 -14.72 11.96
N LEU A 50 7.57 -14.73 13.29
CA LEU A 50 6.42 -14.16 14.00
C LEU A 50 6.24 -12.69 13.65
N LEU A 51 7.30 -11.88 13.76
CA LEU A 51 7.28 -10.46 13.42
C LEU A 51 6.89 -10.21 11.96
N SER A 52 7.46 -10.98 11.02
CA SER A 52 7.18 -10.85 9.59
C SER A 52 5.73 -11.18 9.26
N VAL A 53 5.20 -12.27 9.79
CA VAL A 53 3.80 -12.69 9.58
C VAL A 53 2.84 -11.65 10.15
N THR A 54 3.06 -11.21 11.39
CA THR A 54 2.22 -10.17 12.01
C THR A 54 2.26 -8.87 11.20
N PHE A 55 3.45 -8.44 10.75
CA PHE A 55 3.60 -7.25 9.93
C PHE A 55 2.83 -7.35 8.61
N VAL A 56 2.96 -8.47 7.89
CA VAL A 56 2.25 -8.69 6.62
C VAL A 56 0.74 -8.70 6.83
N ILE A 57 0.24 -9.32 7.91
CA ILE A 57 -1.19 -9.32 8.23
C ILE A 57 -1.70 -7.88 8.42
N VAL A 58 -1.01 -7.08 9.25
CA VAL A 58 -1.40 -5.68 9.50
C VAL A 58 -1.32 -4.85 8.21
N ALA A 59 -0.26 -5.03 7.42
CA ALA A 59 -0.09 -4.35 6.14
C ALA A 59 -1.21 -4.71 5.14
N ALA A 60 -1.61 -5.98 5.07
CA ALA A 60 -2.71 -6.43 4.23
C ALA A 60 -4.05 -5.82 4.68
N PHE A 61 -4.33 -5.81 5.99
CA PHE A 61 -5.52 -5.13 6.53
C PHE A 61 -5.52 -3.64 6.18
N ASN A 62 -4.38 -2.97 6.32
CA ASN A 62 -4.23 -1.56 5.95
C ASN A 62 -4.52 -1.34 4.45
N ALA A 63 -3.92 -2.15 3.58
CA ALA A 63 -4.12 -2.06 2.13
C ALA A 63 -5.57 -2.33 1.73
N MET A 64 -6.22 -3.33 2.34
CA MET A 64 -7.64 -3.62 2.14
C MET A 64 -8.51 -2.44 2.57
N PHE A 65 -8.25 -1.89 3.76
CA PHE A 65 -8.98 -0.74 4.28
C PHE A 65 -8.87 0.47 3.34
N TYR A 66 -7.66 0.80 2.87
CA TYR A 66 -7.46 1.88 1.89
C TYR A 66 -8.16 1.60 0.56
N THR A 67 -8.09 0.36 0.06
CA THR A 67 -8.70 -0.01 -1.22
C THR A 67 -10.22 0.08 -1.17
N LEU A 68 -10.84 -0.44 -0.09
CA LEU A 68 -12.28 -0.37 0.13
C LEU A 68 -12.75 1.07 0.35
N SER A 69 -12.02 1.85 1.14
CA SER A 69 -12.31 3.27 1.37
C SER A 69 -12.23 4.06 0.08
N ALA A 70 -11.19 3.84 -0.74
CA ALA A 70 -11.05 4.48 -2.04
C ALA A 70 -12.16 4.06 -3.01
N ALA A 71 -12.60 2.79 -2.99
CA ALA A 71 -13.72 2.33 -3.79
C ALA A 71 -15.04 3.01 -3.38
N ARG A 72 -15.28 3.14 -2.07
CA ARG A 72 -16.45 3.84 -1.52
C ARG A 72 -16.42 5.34 -1.84
N MET A 73 -15.25 5.98 -1.72
CA MET A 73 -15.03 7.38 -2.07
C MET A 73 -15.28 7.62 -3.55
N ARG A 74 -14.75 6.77 -4.44
CA ARG A 74 -15.02 6.85 -5.89
C ARG A 74 -16.51 6.77 -6.21
N ARG A 75 -17.27 5.90 -5.53
CA ARG A 75 -18.73 5.82 -5.70
C ARG A 75 -19.44 7.10 -5.22
N TRP A 76 -19.00 7.66 -4.10
CA TRP A 76 -19.54 8.91 -3.55
C TRP A 76 -19.24 10.12 -4.45
N LEU A 77 -17.98 10.28 -4.89
CA LEU A 77 -17.56 11.35 -5.81
C LEU A 77 -18.33 11.32 -7.13
N ARG A 78 -18.79 10.15 -7.59
CA ARG A 78 -19.59 10.01 -8.81
C ARG A 78 -21.04 10.47 -8.65
N THR A 79 -21.53 10.75 -7.44
CA THR A 79 -22.88 11.33 -7.26
C THR A 79 -22.93 12.79 -7.72
N LEU A 80 -24.03 13.16 -8.38
CA LEU A 80 -24.22 14.47 -9.04
C LEU A 80 -24.01 15.66 -8.09
N ARG A 81 -24.34 15.51 -6.81
CA ARG A 81 -24.13 16.55 -5.78
C ARG A 81 -22.65 16.85 -5.52
N VAL A 82 -21.80 15.83 -5.55
CA VAL A 82 -20.36 15.97 -5.28
C VAL A 82 -19.64 16.49 -6.51
N GLN A 83 -20.02 16.04 -7.71
CA GLN A 83 -19.49 16.61 -8.96
C GLN A 83 -19.84 18.09 -9.12
N ALA A 84 -21.07 18.50 -8.77
CA ALA A 84 -21.49 19.91 -8.84
C ALA A 84 -20.75 20.82 -7.84
N HIS A 85 -20.32 20.29 -6.70
CA HIS A 85 -19.48 21.02 -5.74
C HIS A 85 -18.00 21.00 -6.13
N PHE A 86 -17.49 19.86 -6.61
CA PHE A 86 -16.10 19.76 -7.11
C PHE A 86 -15.88 20.66 -8.32
N GLY A 87 -16.81 20.69 -9.28
CA GLY A 87 -16.72 21.56 -10.47
C GLY A 87 -16.62 23.06 -10.15
N ARG A 88 -17.08 23.49 -8.96
CA ARG A 88 -16.95 24.88 -8.49
C ARG A 88 -15.61 25.18 -7.82
N VAL A 89 -14.95 24.18 -7.25
CA VAL A 89 -13.68 24.34 -6.51
C VAL A 89 -12.47 24.03 -7.41
N THR A 90 -12.61 23.13 -8.38
CA THR A 90 -11.54 22.80 -9.34
C THR A 90 -11.54 23.65 -10.61
N GLY A 91 -12.51 24.56 -10.79
CA GLY A 91 -12.47 25.61 -11.82
C GLY A 91 -12.32 25.11 -13.26
N SER A 92 -13.17 24.18 -13.70
CA SER A 92 -13.31 23.93 -15.14
C SER A 92 -14.44 24.80 -15.69
N PRO A 93 -14.26 25.53 -16.81
CA PRO A 93 -15.33 26.27 -17.47
C PRO A 93 -16.48 25.37 -17.92
#